data_AF-A0A3D5I7B5-F1
#
_entry.id   AF-A0A3D5I7B5-F1
#
_cell.length_a   1.000
_cell.length_b   1.000
_cell.length_c   1.000
_cell.angle_alpha   90.00
_cell.angle_beta   90.00
_cell.angle_gamma   90.00
#
_symmetry.space_group_name_H-M   'P 1'
#
loop_
_entity.id
_entity.type
_entity.pdbx_description
1 polymer ?
#
loop_
_entity_poly.entity_id
_entity_poly.type
_entity_poly.pdbx_seq_one_letter_code
_entity_poly.pdbx_strand_id
1 'polypeptide(L)'
;MKISGRGVDGFLANPPAAVAAILLHGHDRGMMQERARLLAGKAVPDINDPFCVTRLDPDSIGKDATLLVDNAAAMPPMGGKRLVLVSDAGASVLEACRNLLQQTPPESLVIITANDTINTRSALVKLFEGADNAAA
;
A
#
# COMPACT_ATOMS: atom_id res chain seq x y z
N MET A 1 -7.18 -6.39 7.41
CA MET A 1 -8.41 -5.82 8.04
C MET A 1 -9.30 -5.12 7.01
N LYS A 2 -10.63 -5.15 7.19
CA LYS A 2 -11.60 -4.46 6.33
C LYS A 2 -12.01 -3.10 6.91
N ILE A 3 -11.99 -2.04 6.11
CA ILE A 3 -12.45 -0.70 6.48
C ILE A 3 -13.74 -0.36 5.73
N SER A 4 -14.85 -0.29 6.46
CA SER A 4 -16.12 0.17 5.87
C SER A 4 -16.08 1.67 5.57
N GLY A 5 -16.94 2.14 4.65
CA GLY A 5 -16.98 3.56 4.26
C GLY A 5 -17.13 4.55 5.42
N ARG A 6 -17.82 4.18 6.50
CA ARG A 6 -17.96 5.00 7.73
C ARG A 6 -16.68 5.05 8.58
N GLY A 7 -15.84 4.01 8.51
CA GLY A 7 -14.59 3.92 9.26
C GLY A 7 -13.39 4.56 8.57
N VAL A 8 -13.54 5.00 7.31
CA VAL A 8 -12.43 5.53 6.51
C VAL A 8 -11.82 6.77 7.15
N ASP A 9 -12.62 7.75 7.57
CA ASP A 9 -12.09 8.99 8.13
C ASP A 9 -11.29 8.76 9.42
N GLY A 10 -11.77 7.85 10.29
CA GLY A 10 -11.04 7.44 11.49
C GLY A 10 -9.72 6.74 11.18
N PHE A 11 -9.73 5.84 10.19
CA PHE A 11 -8.53 5.16 9.73
C PHE A 11 -7.51 6.12 9.10
N LEU A 12 -7.96 7.05 8.26
CA LEU A 12 -7.10 8.08 7.68
C LEU A 12 -6.53 9.00 8.76
N ALA A 13 -7.32 9.36 9.77
CA ALA A 13 -6.86 10.21 10.87
C ALA A 13 -5.76 9.53 11.71
N ASN A 14 -5.93 8.26 12.05
CA ASN A 14 -4.99 7.50 12.87
C ASN A 14 -4.86 6.04 12.40
N PRO A 15 -4.06 5.77 11.34
CA PRO A 15 -3.87 4.41 10.87
C PRO A 15 -3.12 3.59 11.93
N PRO A 16 -3.57 2.36 12.25
CA PRO A 16 -2.91 1.53 13.26
C PRO A 16 -1.45 1.25 12.89
N ALA A 17 -0.54 1.30 13.88
CA ALA A 17 0.89 1.09 13.67
C ALA A 17 1.25 -0.30 13.14
N ALA A 18 0.37 -1.30 13.36
CA ALA A 18 0.55 -2.67 12.84
C ALA A 18 0.29 -2.79 11.33
N VAL A 19 -0.33 -1.78 10.70
CA VAL A 19 -0.64 -1.82 9.26
C VAL A 19 0.61 -1.41 8.47
N ALA A 20 1.17 -2.37 7.74
CA ALA A 20 2.32 -2.18 6.86
C ALA A 20 1.92 -2.12 5.37
N ALA A 21 0.70 -2.52 5.02
CA ALA A 21 0.19 -2.42 3.64
C ALA A 21 -1.26 -1.94 3.60
N ILE A 22 -1.57 -1.00 2.70
CA ILE A 22 -2.91 -0.44 2.53
C ILE A 22 -3.31 -0.55 1.06
N LEU A 23 -4.47 -1.13 0.80
CA LEU A 23 -5.10 -1.19 -0.51
C LEU A 23 -6.30 -0.23 -0.53
N LEU A 24 -6.26 0.75 -1.41
CA LEU A 24 -7.39 1.63 -1.68
C LEU A 24 -8.07 1.14 -2.96
N HIS A 25 -9.32 0.73 -2.86
CA HIS A 25 -10.12 0.27 -3.99
C HIS A 25 -11.48 0.97 -4.03
N GLY A 26 -12.05 1.12 -5.22
CA GLY A 26 -13.33 1.81 -5.42
C GLY A 26 -13.46 2.42 -6.82
N HIS A 27 -14.62 2.98 -7.09
CA HIS A 27 -14.93 3.56 -8.42
C HIS A 27 -14.41 4.99 -8.58
N ASP A 28 -14.13 5.69 -7.47
CA ASP A 28 -13.66 7.08 -7.49
C ASP A 28 -12.13 7.15 -7.38
N ARG A 29 -11.46 7.23 -8.53
CA ARG A 29 -10.00 7.34 -8.61
C ARG A 29 -9.48 8.61 -7.92
N GLY A 30 -10.21 9.72 -7.99
CA GLY A 30 -9.82 10.98 -7.36
C GLY A 30 -9.77 10.87 -5.84
N MET A 31 -10.82 10.31 -5.25
CA MET A 31 -10.87 10.05 -3.81
C MET A 31 -9.81 9.04 -3.37
N MET A 32 -9.53 8.00 -4.16
CA MET A 32 -8.46 7.05 -3.84
C MET A 32 -7.09 7.72 -3.82
N GLN A 33 -6.77 8.55 -4.82
CA GLN A 33 -5.50 9.27 -4.89
C GLN A 33 -5.34 10.26 -3.73
N GLU A 34 -6.40 10.99 -3.37
CA GLU A 34 -6.35 11.92 -2.23
C GLU A 34 -6.10 11.18 -0.90
N ARG A 35 -6.78 10.05 -0.69
CA ARG A 35 -6.59 9.21 0.51
C ARG A 35 -5.19 8.61 0.57
N ALA A 36 -4.66 8.15 -0.56
CA ALA A 36 -3.29 7.65 -0.66
C ALA A 36 -2.28 8.73 -0.25
N ARG A 37 -2.49 9.97 -0.71
CA ARG A 37 -1.66 11.11 -0.36
C ARG A 37 -1.72 11.46 1.13
N LEU A 38 -2.91 11.43 1.74
CA LEU A 38 -3.08 11.68 3.17
C LEU A 38 -2.37 10.62 4.02
N LEU A 39 -2.46 9.35 3.65
CA LEU A 39 -1.77 8.24 4.32
C LEU A 39 -0.25 8.34 4.13
N ALA A 40 0.21 8.67 2.93
CA ALA A 40 1.63 8.87 2.62
C ALA A 40 2.24 9.97 3.50
N GLY A 41 1.56 11.12 3.62
CA GLY A 41 2.01 12.24 4.46
C GLY A 41 2.01 11.95 5.96
N LYS A 42 1.35 10.87 6.41
CA LYS A 42 1.44 10.38 7.79
C LYS A 42 2.58 9.40 8.02
N ALA A 43 3.05 8.75 6.96
CA ALA A 43 4.12 7.77 7.03
C ALA A 43 5.50 8.43 6.98
N VAL A 44 5.65 9.46 6.14
CA VAL A 44 6.93 10.15 5.91
C VAL A 44 6.77 11.67 6.00
N PRO A 45 7.81 12.41 6.39
CA PRO A 45 7.75 13.87 6.48
C PRO A 45 7.61 14.57 5.12
N ASP A 46 8.20 13.99 4.06
CA ASP A 46 8.07 14.48 2.68
C ASP A 46 7.79 13.31 1.73
N ILE A 47 6.65 13.37 1.04
CA ILE A 47 6.21 12.35 0.06
C ILE A 47 6.98 12.41 -1.27
N ASN A 48 7.86 13.40 -1.42
CA ASN A 48 8.72 13.59 -2.59
C ASN A 48 10.18 13.24 -2.29
N ASP A 49 10.50 12.83 -1.06
CA ASP A 49 11.85 12.41 -0.69
C ASP A 49 12.25 11.14 -1.47
N PRO A 50 13.25 11.20 -2.37
CA PRO A 50 13.67 10.05 -3.18
C PRO A 50 14.33 8.93 -2.36
N PHE A 51 14.78 9.20 -1.13
CA PHE A 51 15.37 8.21 -0.25
C PHE A 51 14.31 7.44 0.54
N CYS A 52 13.29 8.15 1.04
CA CYS A 52 12.23 7.55 1.83
C CYS A 52 11.07 7.02 0.98
N VAL A 53 10.87 7.54 -0.24
CA VAL A 53 9.69 7.24 -1.06
C VAL A 53 10.08 6.63 -2.41
N THR A 54 9.43 5.55 -2.78
CA THR A 54 9.52 4.98 -4.13
C THR A 54 8.16 4.73 -4.72
N ARG A 55 8.00 5.11 -5.98
CA ARG A 55 6.81 4.84 -6.78
C ARG A 55 7.12 3.68 -7.71
N LEU A 56 6.36 2.59 -7.60
CA LEU A 56 6.50 1.42 -8.45
C LEU A 56 5.34 1.33 -9.44
N ASP A 57 5.68 0.90 -10.63
CA ASP A 57 4.74 0.60 -11.69
C ASP A 57 4.18 -0.83 -11.52
N PRO A 58 2.84 -1.03 -11.60
CA PRO A 58 2.24 -2.34 -11.39
C PRO A 58 2.60 -3.37 -12.46
N ASP A 59 2.93 -2.96 -13.69
CA ASP A 59 3.39 -3.90 -14.72
C ASP A 59 4.81 -4.40 -14.43
N SER A 60 5.67 -3.54 -13.89
CA SER A 60 6.99 -3.94 -13.41
C SER A 60 6.87 -4.96 -12.27
N ILE A 61 5.99 -4.72 -11.30
CA ILE A 61 5.71 -5.67 -10.21
C ILE A 61 5.13 -6.99 -10.73
N GLY A 62 4.27 -6.93 -11.75
CA GLY A 62 3.71 -8.14 -12.37
C GLY A 62 4.75 -9.00 -13.10
N LYS A 63 5.83 -8.39 -13.60
CA LYS A 63 6.97 -9.09 -14.22
C LYS A 63 7.91 -9.67 -13.18
N ASP A 64 8.10 -8.96 -12.07
CA ASP A 64 8.97 -9.38 -10.98
C ASP A 64 8.34 -9.05 -9.61
N ALA A 65 7.84 -10.08 -8.95
CA ALA A 65 7.16 -9.97 -7.67
C ALA A 65 8.11 -9.61 -6.50
N THR A 66 9.42 -9.77 -6.66
CA THR A 66 10.41 -9.45 -5.61
C THR A 66 10.57 -7.94 -5.43
N LEU A 67 10.34 -7.15 -6.49
CA LEU A 67 10.49 -5.70 -6.50
C LEU A 67 9.75 -5.00 -5.36
N LEU A 68 8.55 -5.46 -5.01
CA LEU A 68 7.75 -4.81 -3.97
C LEU A 68 8.40 -4.97 -2.58
N VAL A 69 8.86 -6.18 -2.26
CA VAL A 69 9.49 -6.48 -0.97
C VAL A 69 10.85 -5.81 -0.87
N ASP A 70 11.66 -5.88 -1.92
CA ASP A 70 13.00 -5.28 -1.94
C ASP A 70 12.95 -3.76 -1.74
N ASN A 71 12.00 -3.09 -2.41
CA ASN A 71 11.83 -1.65 -2.24
C ASN A 71 11.26 -1.28 -0.88
N ALA A 72 10.39 -2.10 -0.29
CA ALA A 72 9.87 -1.90 1.06
C ALA A 72 10.94 -2.16 2.13
N ALA A 73 11.88 -3.09 1.89
CA ALA A 73 12.98 -3.42 2.79
C ALA A 73 14.18 -2.46 2.68
N ALA A 74 14.25 -1.65 1.62
CA ALA A 74 15.30 -0.67 1.43
C ALA A 74 15.24 0.43 2.51
N MET A 75 16.15 0.35 3.49
CA MET A 75 16.22 1.30 4.60
C MET A 75 16.71 2.69 4.14
N PRO A 76 16.01 3.78 4.48
CA PRO A 76 16.49 5.14 4.19
C PRO A 76 17.84 5.43 4.90
N PRO A 77 18.77 6.17 4.29
CA PRO A 77 20.09 6.44 4.89
C PRO A 77 20.03 7.22 6.21
N MET A 78 19.01 8.06 6.39
CA MET A 78 18.79 8.85 7.61
C MET A 78 17.92 8.11 8.64
N GLY A 79 17.56 6.85 8.37
CA GLY A 79 16.56 6.10 9.12
C GLY A 79 15.13 6.62 8.89
N GLY A 80 14.19 6.09 9.67
CA GLY A 80 12.76 6.40 9.54
C GLY A 80 12.01 5.40 8.66
N LYS A 81 10.78 5.77 8.28
CA LYS A 81 9.89 4.87 7.56
C LYS A 81 10.14 4.89 6.06
N ARG A 82 10.17 3.71 5.46
CA ARG A 82 10.20 3.49 4.01
C ARG A 82 8.78 3.48 3.46
N LEU A 83 8.50 4.30 2.45
CA LEU A 83 7.20 4.37 1.78
C LEU A 83 7.28 3.88 0.34
N VAL A 84 6.46 2.90 -0.01
CA VAL A 84 6.29 2.44 -1.39
C VAL A 84 4.87 2.74 -1.86
N LEU A 85 4.76 3.42 -3.00
CA LEU A 85 3.49 3.80 -3.61
C LEU A 85 3.30 3.04 -4.92
N VAL A 86 2.16 2.38 -5.07
CA VAL A 86 1.77 1.70 -6.31
C VAL A 86 0.45 2.29 -6.78
N SER A 87 0.41 2.77 -8.02
CA SER A 87 -0.80 3.36 -8.60
C SER A 87 -1.41 2.47 -9.67
N ASP A 88 -2.74 2.48 -9.76
CA ASP A 88 -3.52 1.78 -10.80
C ASP A 88 -3.29 0.25 -10.84
N ALA A 89 -3.12 -0.37 -9.67
CA ALA A 89 -2.79 -1.78 -9.55
C ALA A 89 -3.98 -2.70 -9.88
N GLY A 90 -3.72 -3.69 -10.72
CA GLY A 90 -4.65 -4.79 -11.05
C GLY A 90 -4.31 -6.09 -10.34
N ALA A 91 -4.81 -7.22 -10.86
CA ALA A 91 -4.56 -8.53 -10.27
C ALA A 91 -3.09 -9.00 -10.40
N SER A 92 -2.30 -8.40 -11.28
CA SER A 92 -0.89 -8.75 -11.53
C SER A 92 0.01 -8.60 -10.29
N VAL A 93 -0.32 -7.68 -9.38
CA VAL A 93 0.49 -7.43 -8.17
C VAL A 93 0.19 -8.40 -7.02
N LEU A 94 -0.74 -9.35 -7.20
CA LEU A 94 -1.24 -10.22 -6.13
C LEU A 94 -0.12 -11.00 -5.43
N GLU A 95 0.77 -11.63 -6.20
CA GLU A 95 1.85 -12.45 -5.64
C GLU A 95 2.90 -11.59 -4.94
N ALA A 96 3.22 -10.41 -5.47
CA ALA A 96 4.10 -9.46 -4.80
C ALA A 96 3.52 -8.99 -3.46
N CYS A 97 2.22 -8.69 -3.41
CA CYS A 97 1.54 -8.33 -2.16
C CYS A 97 1.52 -9.49 -1.18
N ARG A 98 1.32 -10.73 -1.65
CA ARG A 98 1.38 -11.92 -0.80
C ARG A 98 2.75 -12.06 -0.13
N ASN A 99 3.82 -11.91 -0.91
CA ASN A 99 5.19 -11.98 -0.41
C ASN A 99 5.47 -10.89 0.64
N LEU A 100 5.05 -9.65 0.36
CA LEU A 100 5.19 -8.53 1.29
C LEU A 100 4.49 -8.78 2.63
N LEU A 101 3.27 -9.33 2.61
CA LEU A 101 2.51 -9.58 3.83
C LEU A 101 3.06 -10.75 4.65
N GLN A 102 3.74 -11.71 4.00
CA GLN A 102 4.44 -12.81 4.67
C GLN A 102 5.81 -12.38 5.20
N GLN A 103 6.47 -11.44 4.54
CA GLN A 103 7.81 -10.94 4.86
C GLN A 103 7.80 -9.43 5.01
N THR A 104 7.05 -8.95 6.00
CA THR A 104 6.85 -7.52 6.20
C THR A 104 8.11 -6.85 6.72
N PRO A 105 8.74 -5.94 5.94
CA PRO A 105 9.91 -5.24 6.40
C PRO A 105 9.54 -4.29 7.55
N PRO A 106 10.38 -4.18 8.60
CA PRO A 106 10.15 -3.25 9.68
C PRO A 106 10.23 -1.80 9.18
N GLU A 107 9.52 -0.89 9.85
CA GLU A 107 9.50 0.53 9.49
C GLU A 107 9.16 0.80 8.01
N SER A 108 8.28 -0.02 7.41
CA SER A 108 7.83 0.17 6.02
C SER A 108 6.32 0.36 5.93
N LEU A 109 5.88 1.14 4.95
CA LEU A 109 4.48 1.26 4.55
C LEU A 109 4.36 1.14 3.04
N VAL A 110 3.47 0.28 2.58
CA VAL A 110 3.12 0.15 1.17
C VAL A 110 1.69 0.62 0.97
N ILE A 111 1.48 1.58 0.07
CA ILE A 111 0.15 2.08 -0.29
C ILE A 111 -0.12 1.76 -1.76
N ILE A 112 -1.20 1.05 -2.00
CA ILE A 112 -1.61 0.59 -3.33
C ILE A 112 -2.97 1.20 -3.65
N THR A 113 -3.09 1.90 -4.77
CA THR A 113 -4.39 2.27 -5.33
C THR A 113 -4.74 1.29 -6.44
N ALA A 114 -5.94 0.75 -6.38
CA ALA A 114 -6.40 -0.24 -7.35
C ALA A 114 -6.99 0.42 -8.60
N ASN A 115 -6.92 -0.29 -9.72
CA ASN A 115 -7.66 0.07 -10.92
C ASN A 115 -9.12 -0.39 -10.87
N ASP A 116 -9.90 -0.04 -11.89
CA ASP A 116 -11.33 -0.35 -12.01
C ASP A 116 -11.66 -1.85 -12.15
N THR A 117 -10.65 -2.70 -12.39
CA THR A 117 -10.84 -4.15 -12.44
C THR A 117 -10.93 -4.80 -11.05
N ILE A 118 -10.50 -4.09 -10.01
CA ILE A 118 -10.48 -4.59 -8.63
C ILE A 118 -11.78 -4.22 -7.92
N ASN A 119 -12.45 -5.24 -7.38
CA ASN A 119 -13.65 -5.09 -6.58
C ASN A 119 -13.52 -5.88 -5.26
N THR A 120 -14.55 -5.79 -4.42
CA THR A 120 -14.58 -6.44 -3.09
C THR A 120 -14.44 -7.96 -3.12
N ARG A 121 -14.65 -8.63 -4.27
CA ARG A 121 -14.50 -10.08 -4.43
C ARG A 121 -13.12 -10.48 -4.95
N SER A 122 -12.33 -9.52 -5.42
CA SER A 122 -10.99 -9.77 -5.97
C SER A 122 -10.07 -10.41 -4.93
N ALA A 123 -9.21 -11.31 -5.38
CA ALA A 123 -8.25 -12.00 -4.52
C ALA A 123 -7.33 -11.01 -3.77
N LEU A 124 -6.99 -9.89 -4.43
CA LEU A 124 -6.18 -8.82 -3.84
C LEU A 124 -6.86 -8.19 -2.62
N VAL A 125 -8.16 -7.87 -2.72
CA VAL A 125 -8.92 -7.32 -1.57
C VAL A 125 -9.00 -8.34 -0.44
N LYS A 126 -9.33 -9.60 -0.76
CA LYS A 126 -9.40 -10.67 0.25
C LYS A 126 -8.08 -10.89 0.98
N LEU A 127 -6.96 -10.78 0.26
CA LEU A 127 -5.62 -10.89 0.82
C LEU A 127 -5.37 -9.80 1.87
N PHE A 128 -5.68 -8.54 1.56
CA PHE A 128 -5.50 -7.41 2.49
C PHE A 128 -6.51 -7.44 3.64
N GLU A 129 -7.78 -7.79 3.38
CA GLU A 129 -8.79 -7.90 4.44
C GLU A 129 -8.42 -9.00 5.45
N GLY A 130 -7.86 -10.12 4.99
CA GLY A 130 -7.52 -11.29 5.79
C GLY A 130 -6.16 -11.26 6.48
N ALA A 131 -5.30 -10.28 6.18
CA ALA A 131 -3.99 -10.14 6.82
C ALA A 131 -4.05 -9.20 8.04
N ASP A 132 -3.30 -9.55 9.09
CA ASP A 132 -3.26 -8.81 10.37
C ASP A 132 -2.50 -7.48 10.26
N ASN A 133 -1.58 -7.40 9.29
CA ASN A 133 -0.69 -6.28 8.99
C ASN A 133 -1.14 -5.47 7.76
N ALA A 134 -2.37 -5.66 7.28
CA ALA A 134 -2.87 -4.97 6.08
C ALA A 134 -4.26 -4.39 6.28
N ALA A 135 -4.63 -3.41 5.45
CA ALA A 135 -5.97 -2.83 5.40
C ALA A 135 -6.48 -2.65 3.97
N ALA A 136 -7.78 -2.89 3.76
CA ALA A 136 -8.50 -2.62 2.52
C ALA A 136 -9.86 -1.98 2.81
#